data_AF-A0A447TRD3-F1
#
_entry.id   AF-A0A447TRD3-F1
#
_cell.length_a   1.000
_cell.length_b   1.000
_cell.length_c   1.000
_cell.angle_alpha   90.00
_cell.angle_beta   90.00
_cell.angle_gamma   90.00
#
_symmetry.space_group_name_H-M   'P 1'
#
loop_
_entity.id
_entity.type
_entity.pdbx_description
1 polymer ?
#
loop_
_entity_poly.entity_id
_entity_poly.type
_entity_poly.pdbx_seq_one_letter_code
_entity_poly.pdbx_strand_id
1 'polypeptide(L)'
;MLEFSKPIIEPLSKAYDAYSFHILPRIGSMVANDADSYRYLAESIRMHPDQDTLKAMMQDAGFESVDYYNLTAGVVALHRGYKF
;
A
#
# COMPACT_ATOMS: atom_id res chain seq x y z
N MET A 1 -8.89 -7.28 5.16
CA MET A 1 -7.47 -7.23 4.75
C MET A 1 -6.85 -6.00 5.38
N LEU A 2 -5.70 -6.14 6.01
CA LEU A 2 -4.90 -5.03 6.56
C LEU A 2 -3.77 -4.77 5.57
N GLU A 3 -3.90 -3.79 4.68
CA GLU A 3 -2.85 -3.52 3.68
C GLU A 3 -2.55 -2.03 3.52
N PHE A 4 -1.26 -1.79 3.29
CA PHE A 4 -0.64 -0.49 3.21
C PHE A 4 -1.20 0.31 2.03
N SER A 5 -1.65 1.53 2.28
CA SER A 5 -2.26 2.42 1.30
C SER A 5 -1.40 3.66 1.08
N LYS A 6 -1.68 4.43 0.02
CA LYS A 6 -0.84 5.57 -0.38
C LYS A 6 -1.23 6.83 0.42
N PRO A 7 -0.26 7.57 1.00
CA PRO A 7 -0.57 8.78 1.77
C PRO A 7 -0.99 9.96 0.87
N ILE A 8 -2.07 10.65 1.24
CA ILE A 8 -2.76 11.73 0.48
C ILE A 8 -1.99 13.08 0.55
N ILE A 9 -0.74 13.10 1.01
CA ILE A 9 0.00 14.34 1.30
C ILE A 9 1.34 14.36 0.54
N GLU A 10 1.49 15.26 -0.44
CA GLU A 10 2.70 15.43 -1.28
C GLU A 10 4.04 15.51 -0.52
N PRO A 11 4.15 16.12 0.68
CA PRO A 11 5.40 16.10 1.45
C PRO A 11 5.78 14.69 1.92
N LEU A 12 4.77 13.86 2.21
CA LEU A 12 4.94 12.49 2.69
C LEU A 12 5.35 11.54 1.56
N SER A 13 4.91 11.80 0.32
CA SER A 13 5.41 11.11 -0.88
C SER A 13 6.92 11.32 -1.06
N LYS A 14 7.41 12.55 -0.89
CA LYS A 14 8.85 12.83 -0.97
C LYS A 14 9.66 12.20 0.15
N ALA A 15 9.10 12.16 1.36
CA ALA A 15 9.73 11.45 2.49
C ALA A 15 9.76 9.93 2.25
N TYR A 16 8.70 9.36 1.66
CA TYR A 16 8.64 7.96 1.25
C TYR A 16 9.63 7.66 0.12
N ASP A 17 9.73 8.53 -0.88
CA ASP A 17 10.73 8.40 -1.95
C ASP A 17 12.16 8.50 -1.41
N ALA A 18 12.43 9.42 -0.49
CA ALA A 18 13.75 9.56 0.14
C ALA A 18 14.10 8.34 1.00
N TYR A 19 13.15 7.84 1.81
CA TYR A 19 13.27 6.59 2.56
C TYR A 19 13.54 5.41 1.61
N SER A 20 12.78 5.33 0.51
CA SER A 20 12.90 4.26 -0.48
C SER A 20 14.21 4.30 -1.25
N PHE A 21 14.75 5.50 -1.54
CA PHE A 21 16.03 5.64 -2.23
C PHE A 21 17.24 5.38 -1.33
N HIS A 22 17.14 5.63 -0.01
CA HIS A 22 18.30 5.59 0.89
C HIS A 22 18.31 4.43 1.89
N ILE A 23 17.14 3.95 2.32
CA ILE A 23 17.00 2.93 3.37
C ILE A 23 16.79 1.55 2.76
N LEU A 24 15.92 1.42 1.76
CA LEU A 24 15.62 0.17 1.05
C LEU A 24 16.88 -0.51 0.47
N PRO A 25 17.80 0.19 -0.22
CA PRO A 25 19.02 -0.43 -0.74
C PRO A 25 19.98 -0.90 0.37
N ARG A 26 20.02 -0.18 1.50
CA ARG A 26 20.89 -0.52 2.63
C ARG A 26 20.37 -1.72 3.41
N ILE A 27 19.06 -1.82 3.64
CA ILE A 27 18.44 -3.00 4.24
C ILE A 27 18.61 -4.21 3.32
N GLY A 28 18.40 -4.04 2.00
CA GLY A 28 18.66 -5.09 1.01
C GLY A 28 20.13 -5.57 0.99
N SER A 29 21.09 -4.66 1.23
CA SER A 29 22.52 -5.02 1.30
C SER A 29 22.95 -5.71 2.60
N MET A 30 22.23 -5.48 3.72
CA MET A 30 22.58 -6.04 5.04
C MET A 30 21.89 -7.38 5.33
N VAL A 31 20.75 -7.67 4.71
CA VAL A 31 19.90 -8.84 5.03
C VAL A 31 19.89 -9.82 3.84
N ALA A 32 21.09 -10.18 3.37
CA ALA A 32 21.32 -11.02 2.19
C ALA A 32 21.00 -12.51 2.41
N ASN A 33 19.84 -12.83 2.98
CA ASN A 33 19.34 -14.22 3.06
C ASN A 33 17.85 -14.37 2.70
N ASP A 34 17.13 -13.26 2.41
CA ASP A 34 15.77 -13.27 1.84
C ASP A 34 15.45 -11.96 1.09
N ALA A 35 16.40 -11.47 0.29
CA ALA A 35 16.26 -10.23 -0.45
C ALA A 35 15.10 -10.27 -1.46
N ASP A 36 14.74 -11.46 -1.94
CA ASP A 36 13.68 -11.66 -2.92
C ASP A 36 12.29 -11.39 -2.30
N SER A 37 12.03 -11.81 -1.06
CA SER A 37 10.75 -11.54 -0.39
C SER A 37 10.54 -10.05 -0.10
N TYR A 38 11.59 -9.33 0.28
CA TYR A 38 11.51 -7.88 0.49
C TYR A 38 11.43 -7.09 -0.83
N ARG A 39 12.09 -7.56 -1.90
CA ARG A 39 11.91 -7.00 -3.25
C ARG A 39 10.47 -7.19 -3.72
N TYR A 40 9.92 -8.39 -3.55
CA TYR A 40 8.52 -8.69 -3.85
C TYR A 40 7.57 -7.80 -3.07
N LEU A 41 7.81 -7.58 -1.77
CA LEU A 41 7.00 -6.67 -0.95
C LEU A 41 7.07 -5.22 -1.46
N ALA A 42 8.25 -4.73 -1.81
CA ALA A 42 8.40 -3.37 -2.34
C ALA A 42 7.71 -3.21 -3.71
N GLU A 43 7.83 -4.21 -4.58
CA GLU A 43 7.15 -4.23 -5.88
C GLU A 43 5.62 -4.33 -5.74
N SER A 44 5.13 -5.19 -4.84
CA SER A 44 3.70 -5.36 -4.62
C SER A 44 3.05 -4.08 -4.09
N ILE A 45 3.70 -3.35 -3.18
CA ILE A 45 3.21 -2.05 -2.68
C ILE A 45 3.11 -1.02 -3.81
N ARG A 46 4.06 -1.01 -4.76
CA ARG A 46 4.03 -0.05 -5.89
C ARG A 46 2.90 -0.36 -6.88
N MET A 47 2.67 -1.64 -7.15
CA MET A 47 1.65 -2.14 -8.07
C MET A 47 0.25 -2.12 -7.47
N HIS A 48 0.13 -2.06 -6.13
CA HIS A 48 -1.17 -2.05 -5.46
C HIS A 48 -1.99 -0.81 -5.86
N PRO A 49 -3.29 -0.98 -6.20
CA PRO A 49 -4.18 0.13 -6.52
C PRO A 49 -4.31 1.10 -5.34
N ASP A 50 -4.60 2.37 -5.62
CA ASP A 50 -4.97 3.32 -4.56
C ASP A 50 -6.36 2.99 -3.97
N GLN A 51 -6.71 3.70 -2.90
CA GLN A 51 -7.93 3.45 -2.13
C GLN A 51 -9.20 3.52 -2.98
N ASP A 52 -9.30 4.53 -3.83
CA ASP A 52 -10.49 4.76 -4.65
C ASP A 52 -10.59 3.73 -5.78
N THR A 53 -9.46 3.40 -6.40
CA THR A 53 -9.37 2.35 -7.42
C THR A 53 -9.76 0.99 -6.85
N LEU A 54 -9.23 0.62 -5.67
CA LEU A 54 -9.60 -0.64 -5.03
C LEU A 54 -11.07 -0.68 -4.61
N LYS A 55 -11.62 0.45 -4.15
CA LYS A 55 -13.06 0.58 -3.85
C LYS A 55 -13.91 0.33 -5.10
N ALA A 56 -13.54 0.93 -6.25
CA ALA A 56 -14.22 0.69 -7.52
C ALA A 56 -14.14 -0.78 -7.94
N MET A 57 -12.96 -1.41 -7.83
CA MET A 57 -12.79 -2.83 -8.11
C MET A 57 -13.67 -3.72 -7.22
N MET A 58 -13.86 -3.36 -5.95
CA MET A 58 -14.78 -4.08 -5.06
C MET A 58 -16.24 -3.90 -5.46
N GLN A 59 -16.63 -2.70 -5.89
CA GLN A 59 -17.98 -2.44 -6.40
C GLN A 59 -18.25 -3.24 -7.69
N ASP A 60 -17.29 -3.27 -8.61
CA ASP A 60 -17.36 -4.07 -9.84
C ASP A 60 -17.45 -5.58 -9.56
N ALA A 61 -16.84 -6.04 -8.47
CA ALA A 61 -16.95 -7.43 -8.00
C ALA A 61 -18.31 -7.75 -7.32
N GLY A 62 -19.22 -6.78 -7.24
CA GLY A 62 -20.57 -6.93 -6.69
C GLY A 62 -20.64 -6.76 -5.17
N PHE A 63 -19.66 -6.10 -4.55
CA PHE A 63 -19.82 -5.62 -3.18
C PHE A 63 -20.57 -4.28 -3.16
N GLU A 64 -21.50 -4.16 -2.24
CA GLU A 64 -22.29 -2.96 -1.97
C GLU A 64 -21.79 -2.28 -0.68
N SER A 65 -22.16 -0.99 -0.51
CA SER A 65 -21.76 -0.18 0.66
C SER A 65 -20.25 -0.25 0.94
N VAL A 66 -19.43 -0.16 -0.12
CA VAL A 66 -17.98 -0.23 -0.04
C VAL A 66 -17.43 1.12 0.43
N ASP A 67 -16.70 1.13 1.53
CA ASP A 67 -15.97 2.29 2.05
C ASP A 67 -14.58 1.88 2.55
N TYR A 68 -13.69 2.86 2.69
CA TYR A 68 -12.36 2.64 3.25
C TYR A 68 -12.03 3.63 4.36
N TYR A 69 -11.16 3.19 5.27
CA TYR A 69 -10.65 4.00 6.37
C TYR A 69 -9.14 4.06 6.32
N ASN A 70 -8.59 5.26 6.14
CA ASN A 70 -7.16 5.49 6.18
C ASN A 70 -6.64 5.39 7.61
N LEU A 71 -5.62 4.56 7.80
CA LEU A 71 -4.88 4.36 9.04
C LEU A 71 -3.46 4.90 8.86
N THR A 72 -2.85 5.36 9.96
CA THR A 72 -1.45 5.82 9.97
C THR A 72 -1.17 6.89 8.90
N ALA A 73 -2.01 7.93 8.85
CA ALA A 73 -1.95 9.01 7.85
C ALA A 73 -2.05 8.55 6.38
N GLY A 74 -2.73 7.43 6.13
CA GLY A 74 -2.97 6.89 4.80
C GLY A 74 -1.92 5.90 4.33
N VAL A 75 -0.92 5.57 5.17
CA VAL A 75 0.06 4.50 4.92
C VAL A 75 -0.60 3.12 4.92
N VAL A 76 -1.78 2.96 5.51
CA VAL A 76 -2.61 1.74 5.49
C VAL A 76 -4.07 2.15 5.25
N ALA A 77 -4.85 1.32 4.56
CA ALA A 77 -6.30 1.52 4.44
C ALA A 77 -7.04 0.22 4.72
N LEU A 78 -8.17 0.35 5.41
CA LEU A 78 -9.10 -0.75 5.64
C LEU A 78 -10.32 -0.57 4.74
N HIS A 79 -10.45 -1.40 3.71
CA HIS A 79 -11.66 -1.46 2.88
C HIS A 79 -12.69 -2.43 3.46
N ARG A 80 -13.94 -1.98 3.53
CA ARG A 80 -15.10 -2.76 3.98
C ARG A 80 -16.22 -2.63 2.97
N GLY A 81 -16.74 -3.76 2.51
CA GLY A 81 -17.94 -3.85 1.67
C GLY A 81 -18.79 -5.04 2.09
N TYR A 82 -20.07 -5.00 1.75
CA TYR A 82 -21.06 -6.03 2.07
C TYR A 82 -21.59 -6.66 0.79
N LYS A 83 -21.92 -7.95 0.81
CA LYS A 83 -22.53 -8.63 -0.32
C LYS A 83 -23.84 -9.26 0.18
N PHE A 84 -24.94 -8.88 -0.44
CA PHE A 84 -26.29 -9.36 -0.10
C PHE A 84 -26.69 -10.53 -1.00
#